data_AF-A0A357AK12-F1
#
_entry.id   AF-A0A357AK12-F1
#
_cell.length_a   1.000
_cell.length_b   1.000
_cell.length_c   1.000
_cell.angle_alpha   90.00
_cell.angle_beta   90.00
_cell.angle_gamma   90.00
#
_symmetry.space_group_name_H-M   'P 1'
#
loop_
_entity.id
_entity.type
_entity.pdbx_description
1 polymer ?
#
loop_
_entity_poly.entity_id
_entity_poly.type
_entity_poly.pdbx_seq_one_letter_code
_entity_poly.pdbx_strand_id
1 'polypeptide(L)'
;NHGLPAIPAEEHPQHLIRDEICRELTETAMTVKSNCSANTLSALLVKARSYLHWGQFSEADECLKEMCRLSVAAAAREYRQMDHSRNISAVQSRLHSGFRTYENRGHLETRLDLLESDIMALRGFERVVTTGEKEKLAECYEHIAAHGLKGAILLKRQQQKQEQRQSLTMTMA
;
A
#
# COMPACT_ATOMS: atom_id res chain seq x y z
N ASN A 1 -44.78 12.96 13.66
CA ASN A 1 -43.56 12.63 12.90
C ASN A 1 -42.35 13.24 13.59
N HIS A 2 -41.80 12.57 14.60
CA HIS A 2 -40.55 12.99 15.23
C HIS A 2 -39.39 12.38 14.43
N GLY A 3 -38.88 13.14 13.46
CA GLY A 3 -37.68 12.77 12.71
C GLY A 3 -36.48 12.93 13.64
N LEU A 4 -36.01 11.82 14.22
CA LEU A 4 -34.73 11.81 14.91
C LEU A 4 -33.65 12.22 13.89
N PRO A 5 -32.72 13.14 14.25
CA PRO A 5 -31.62 13.48 13.37
C PRO A 5 -30.81 12.21 13.08
N ALA A 6 -30.46 12.00 11.82
CA ALA A 6 -29.64 10.87 11.42
C ALA A 6 -28.30 10.93 12.17
N ILE A 7 -27.96 9.85 12.87
CA ILE A 7 -26.64 9.71 13.48
C ILE A 7 -25.63 9.69 12.32
N PRO A 8 -24.62 10.58 12.32
CA PRO A 8 -23.57 10.54 11.31
C PRO A 8 -22.93 9.15 11.30
N ALA A 9 -22.72 8.59 10.09
CA ALA A 9 -22.06 7.30 9.97
C ALA A 9 -20.63 7.42 10.52
N GLU A 10 -20.30 6.57 11.50
CA GLU A 10 -18.92 6.45 11.97
C GLU A 10 -18.01 6.01 10.81
N GLU A 11 -16.83 6.62 10.72
CA GLU A 11 -15.88 6.28 9.68
C GLU A 11 -15.35 4.85 9.88
N HIS A 12 -15.33 4.08 8.80
CA HIS A 12 -14.92 2.68 8.86
C HIS A 12 -13.45 2.57 9.34
N PRO A 13 -13.09 1.68 10.29
CA PRO A 13 -11.75 1.66 10.90
C PRO A 13 -10.58 1.56 9.90
N GLN A 14 -10.79 0.84 8.80
CA GLN A 14 -9.77 0.74 7.73
C GLN A 14 -9.53 2.05 6.97
N HIS A 15 -10.51 2.97 6.92
CA HIS A 15 -10.30 4.30 6.35
C HIS A 15 -9.43 5.16 7.25
N LEU A 16 -9.61 5.08 8.58
CA LEU A 16 -8.72 5.75 9.54
C LEU A 16 -7.27 5.25 9.41
N ILE A 17 -7.07 3.93 9.32
CA ILE A 17 -5.73 3.35 9.12
C ILE A 17 -5.14 3.75 7.77
N ARG A 18 -5.95 3.75 6.69
CA ARG A 18 -5.52 4.25 5.38
C ARG A 18 -5.04 5.69 5.47
N ASP A 19 -5.79 6.57 6.13
CA ASP A 19 -5.47 8.00 6.22
C ASP A 19 -4.15 8.23 6.95
N GLU A 20 -3.93 7.50 8.04
CA GLU A 20 -2.68 7.50 8.77
C GLU A 20 -1.50 7.08 7.87
N ILE A 21 -1.61 5.93 7.20
CA ILE A 21 -0.54 5.42 6.34
C ILE A 21 -0.30 6.36 5.15
N CYS A 22 -1.35 6.84 4.48
CA CYS A 22 -1.20 7.76 3.35
C CYS A 22 -0.56 9.10 3.76
N ARG A 23 -0.82 9.59 4.98
CA ARG A 23 -0.14 10.76 5.53
C ARG A 23 1.35 10.48 5.73
N GLU A 24 1.71 9.37 6.38
CA GLU A 24 3.12 8.96 6.57
C GLU A 24 3.87 8.82 5.24
N LEU A 25 3.23 8.22 4.23
CA LEU A 25 3.79 8.08 2.88
C LEU A 25 4.02 9.44 2.21
N THR A 26 3.18 10.45 2.50
CA THR A 26 3.30 11.79 1.93
C THR A 26 4.46 12.57 2.54
N GLU A 27 4.63 12.48 3.86
CA GLU A 27 5.71 13.15 4.60
C GLU A 27 7.11 12.65 4.17
N THR A 28 7.20 11.39 3.74
CA THR A 28 8.47 10.72 3.40
C THR A 28 8.75 10.63 1.90
N ALA A 29 7.79 11.01 1.03
CA ALA A 29 7.94 10.88 -0.42
C ALA A 29 9.00 11.81 -1.04
N MET A 30 9.40 12.90 -0.37
CA MET A 30 10.37 13.87 -0.90
C MET A 30 11.83 13.41 -0.83
N THR A 31 12.14 12.34 -0.09
CA THR A 31 13.51 11.89 0.17
C THR A 31 13.93 10.66 -0.63
N VAL A 32 13.00 10.02 -1.35
CA VAL A 32 13.25 8.75 -2.04
C VAL A 32 13.98 8.96 -3.37
N LYS A 33 15.26 8.57 -3.42
CA LYS A 33 16.01 8.46 -4.68
C LYS A 33 15.46 7.28 -5.49
N SER A 34 14.95 7.60 -6.68
CA SER A 34 14.24 6.72 -7.61
C SER A 34 15.13 5.58 -8.19
N ASN A 35 15.33 4.49 -7.46
CA ASN A 35 15.87 3.22 -7.98
C ASN A 35 14.88 2.04 -7.81
N CYS A 36 13.58 2.34 -7.87
CA CYS A 36 12.53 1.32 -7.84
C CYS A 36 12.65 0.40 -9.07
N SER A 37 12.91 -0.88 -8.83
CA SER A 37 13.02 -1.94 -9.83
C SER A 37 12.30 -3.19 -9.35
N ALA A 38 12.03 -4.13 -10.27
CA ALA A 38 11.47 -5.43 -9.91
C ALA A 38 12.33 -6.13 -8.84
N ASN A 39 13.67 -6.07 -8.94
CA ASN A 39 14.57 -6.68 -7.96
C ASN A 39 14.50 -5.99 -6.60
N THR A 40 14.41 -4.65 -6.57
CA THR A 40 14.24 -3.88 -5.32
C THR A 40 12.96 -4.28 -4.61
N LEU A 41 11.84 -4.36 -5.34
CA LEU A 41 10.54 -4.72 -4.79
C LEU A 41 10.48 -6.21 -4.40
N SER A 42 11.06 -7.11 -5.20
CA SER A 42 11.19 -8.54 -4.83
C SER A 42 11.96 -8.70 -3.52
N ALA A 43 13.07 -7.97 -3.33
CA ALA A 43 13.84 -8.04 -2.10
C ALA A 43 13.04 -7.55 -0.87
N LEU A 44 12.25 -6.48 -1.03
CA LEU A 44 11.35 -6.00 0.02
C LEU A 44 10.25 -7.00 0.33
N LEU A 45 9.65 -7.65 -0.67
CA LEU A 45 8.64 -8.68 -0.47
C LEU A 45 9.21 -9.90 0.28
N VAL A 46 10.40 -10.37 -0.09
CA VAL A 46 11.08 -11.47 0.61
C VAL A 46 11.34 -11.11 2.07
N LYS A 47 11.82 -9.88 2.35
CA LYS A 47 11.98 -9.39 3.72
C LYS A 47 10.65 -9.35 4.47
N ALA A 48 9.59 -8.80 3.87
CA ALA A 48 8.27 -8.74 4.48
C ALA A 48 7.76 -10.14 4.87
N ARG A 49 7.84 -11.12 3.96
CA ARG A 49 7.48 -12.53 4.24
C ARG A 49 8.32 -13.12 5.36
N SER A 50 9.63 -12.86 5.37
CA SER A 50 10.52 -13.34 6.44
C SER A 50 10.17 -12.72 7.79
N TYR A 51 9.92 -11.41 7.85
CA TYR A 51 9.50 -10.72 9.07
C TYR A 51 8.16 -11.26 9.59
N LEU A 52 7.18 -11.47 8.70
CA LEU A 52 5.91 -12.08 9.07
C LEU A 52 6.07 -13.50 9.62
N HIS A 53 6.95 -14.31 9.02
CA HIS A 53 7.27 -15.65 9.49
C HIS A 53 7.82 -15.65 10.93
N TRP A 54 8.66 -14.66 11.27
CA TRP A 54 9.24 -14.49 12.59
C TRP A 54 8.39 -13.65 13.56
N GLY A 55 7.17 -13.24 13.17
CA GLY A 55 6.29 -12.41 14.01
C GLY A 55 6.74 -10.94 14.16
N GLN A 56 7.66 -10.48 13.33
CA GLN A 56 8.19 -9.11 13.30
C GLN A 56 7.27 -8.19 12.50
N PHE A 57 6.08 -7.92 13.05
CA PHE A 57 5.02 -7.23 12.31
C PHE A 57 5.35 -5.76 11.98
N SER A 58 6.09 -5.05 12.84
CA SER A 58 6.47 -3.65 12.59
C SER A 58 7.45 -3.54 11.42
N GLU A 59 8.40 -4.47 11.32
CA GLU A 59 9.38 -4.54 10.23
C GLU A 59 8.73 -4.96 8.90
N ALA A 60 7.73 -5.85 8.96
CA ALA A 60 6.92 -6.19 7.79
C ALA A 60 6.06 -5.00 7.30
N ASP A 61 5.47 -4.23 8.22
CA ASP A 61 4.72 -3.01 7.91
C ASP A 61 5.61 -1.99 7.19
N GLU A 62 6.82 -1.76 7.70
CA GLU A 62 7.76 -0.84 7.07
C GLU A 62 8.19 -1.31 5.68
N CYS A 63 8.39 -2.61 5.46
CA CYS A 63 8.66 -3.14 4.12
C CYS A 63 7.51 -2.85 3.14
N LEU A 64 6.25 -3.01 3.57
CA LEU A 64 5.07 -2.73 2.75
C LEU A 64 4.91 -1.25 2.46
N LYS A 65 5.15 -0.39 3.46
CA LYS A 65 5.15 1.08 3.28
C LYS A 65 6.26 1.53 2.34
N GLU A 66 7.46 0.96 2.46
CA GLU A 66 8.57 1.30 1.57
C GLU A 66 8.30 0.89 0.12
N MET A 67 7.69 -0.29 -0.09
CA MET A 67 7.21 -0.69 -1.42
C MET A 67 6.18 0.32 -1.96
N CYS A 68 5.28 0.85 -1.13
CA CYS A 68 4.35 1.90 -1.56
C CYS A 68 5.09 3.17 -1.98
N ARG A 69 6.04 3.67 -1.17
CA ARG A 69 6.79 4.89 -1.46
C ARG A 69 7.54 4.78 -2.79
N LEU A 70 8.28 3.69 -2.97
CA LEU A 70 9.07 3.42 -4.17
C LEU A 70 8.19 3.33 -5.41
N SER A 71 7.08 2.60 -5.32
CA SER A 71 6.15 2.42 -6.44
C SER A 71 5.41 3.71 -6.80
N VAL A 72 4.97 4.51 -5.83
CA VAL A 72 4.37 5.83 -6.09
C VAL A 72 5.36 6.76 -6.79
N ALA A 73 6.60 6.82 -6.32
CA ALA A 73 7.65 7.63 -6.93
C ALA A 73 7.97 7.15 -8.36
N ALA A 74 7.97 5.83 -8.59
CA ALA A 74 8.19 5.24 -9.91
C ALA A 74 7.05 5.55 -10.88
N ALA A 75 5.79 5.36 -10.48
CA ALA A 75 4.63 5.71 -11.30
C ALA A 75 4.65 7.20 -11.70
N ALA A 76 4.87 8.10 -10.74
CA ALA A 76 4.94 9.54 -11.01
C ALA A 76 6.08 9.91 -11.98
N ARG A 77 7.21 9.20 -11.92
CA ARG A 77 8.31 9.38 -12.86
C ARG A 77 7.90 8.94 -14.27
N GLU A 78 7.29 7.77 -14.42
CA GLU A 78 6.85 7.27 -15.73
C GLU A 78 5.81 8.20 -16.36
N TYR A 79 4.83 8.68 -15.59
CA TYR A 79 3.87 9.68 -16.09
C TYR A 79 4.56 10.97 -16.54
N ARG A 80 5.50 11.50 -15.76
CA ARG A 80 6.25 12.71 -16.14
C ARG A 80 7.03 12.53 -17.44
N GLN A 81 7.60 11.35 -17.68
CA GLN A 81 8.35 11.06 -18.91
C GLN A 81 7.48 10.94 -20.17
N MET A 82 6.16 10.98 -20.02
CA MET A 82 5.17 10.98 -21.10
C MET A 82 4.51 12.36 -21.28
N ASP A 83 5.05 13.42 -20.68
CA ASP A 83 4.41 14.73 -20.58
C ASP A 83 3.02 14.72 -19.91
N HIS A 84 2.67 13.65 -19.18
CA HIS A 84 1.50 13.65 -18.32
C HIS A 84 1.78 14.53 -17.09
N SER A 85 0.83 15.40 -16.77
CA SER A 85 0.87 16.29 -15.58
C SER A 85 0.75 15.56 -14.24
N ARG A 86 0.75 14.22 -14.23
CA ARG A 86 0.56 13.43 -13.02
C ARG A 86 1.86 13.39 -12.21
N ASN A 87 1.94 14.27 -11.22
CA ASN A 87 3.02 14.31 -10.24
C ASN A 87 2.78 13.32 -9.09
N ILE A 88 3.72 13.27 -8.14
CA ILE A 88 3.66 12.38 -6.96
C ILE A 88 2.35 12.57 -6.19
N SER A 89 1.93 13.82 -5.95
CA SER A 89 0.69 14.12 -5.22
C SER A 89 -0.53 13.54 -5.92
N ALA A 90 -0.61 13.62 -7.25
CA ALA A 90 -1.72 13.06 -8.00
C ALA A 90 -1.76 11.52 -7.94
N VAL A 91 -0.60 10.85 -7.94
CA VAL A 91 -0.51 9.39 -7.72
C VAL A 91 -0.93 9.04 -6.28
N GLN A 92 -0.50 9.81 -5.28
CA GLN A 92 -0.89 9.61 -3.88
C GLN A 92 -2.40 9.80 -3.66
N SER A 93 -3.00 10.82 -4.28
CA SER A 93 -4.45 11.03 -4.23
C SER A 93 -5.23 9.87 -4.85
N ARG A 94 -4.73 9.30 -5.95
CA ARG A 94 -5.31 8.09 -6.55
C ARG A 94 -5.17 6.87 -5.64
N LEU A 95 -4.00 6.68 -5.04
CA LEU A 95 -3.77 5.60 -4.08
C LEU A 95 -4.74 5.69 -2.88
N HIS A 96 -4.91 6.90 -2.33
CA HIS A 96 -5.82 7.16 -1.20
C HIS A 96 -7.30 6.94 -1.56
N SER A 97 -7.78 7.58 -2.62
CA SER A 97 -9.18 7.50 -3.04
C SER A 97 -9.56 6.16 -3.69
N GLY A 98 -8.59 5.43 -4.24
CA GLY A 98 -8.77 4.11 -4.85
C GLY A 98 -8.97 3.00 -3.83
N PHE A 99 -8.64 3.20 -2.56
CA PHE A 99 -8.81 2.18 -1.53
C PHE A 99 -10.29 1.89 -1.24
N ARG A 100 -10.67 0.61 -1.34
CA ARG A 100 -12.01 0.13 -0.97
C ARG A 100 -11.94 -0.93 0.12
N THR A 101 -12.71 -0.74 1.18
CA THR A 101 -12.72 -1.63 2.37
C THR A 101 -13.11 -3.08 2.03
N TYR A 102 -14.00 -3.28 1.05
CA TYR A 102 -14.45 -4.61 0.63
C TYR A 102 -13.34 -5.44 -0.01
N GLU A 103 -12.32 -4.80 -0.58
CA GLU A 103 -11.17 -5.51 -1.13
C GLU A 103 -10.34 -6.12 0.00
N ASN A 104 -10.29 -5.50 1.19
CA ASN A 104 -9.55 -6.01 2.35
C ASN A 104 -10.33 -7.00 3.23
N ARG A 105 -11.19 -7.81 2.59
CA ARG A 105 -11.87 -8.95 3.24
C ARG A 105 -11.04 -10.23 3.26
N GLY A 106 -10.05 -10.34 2.37
CA GLY A 106 -9.17 -11.51 2.26
C GLY A 106 -8.02 -11.54 3.29
N HIS A 107 -7.17 -12.56 3.16
CA HIS A 107 -5.98 -12.75 3.99
C HIS A 107 -4.81 -11.90 3.51
N LEU A 108 -3.86 -11.61 4.43
CA LEU A 108 -2.63 -10.90 4.11
C LEU A 108 -1.80 -11.68 3.08
N GLU A 109 -1.72 -13.01 3.18
CA GLU A 109 -0.97 -13.85 2.23
C GLU A 109 -1.43 -13.65 0.78
N THR A 110 -2.75 -13.63 0.55
CA THR A 110 -3.32 -13.36 -0.77
C THR A 110 -2.90 -11.99 -1.32
N ARG A 111 -2.66 -10.99 -0.44
CA ARG A 111 -2.15 -9.69 -0.87
C ARG A 111 -0.68 -9.75 -1.24
N LEU A 112 0.12 -10.55 -0.53
CA LEU A 112 1.53 -10.77 -0.86
C LEU A 112 1.70 -11.52 -2.19
N ASP A 113 0.84 -12.49 -2.48
CA ASP A 113 0.87 -13.24 -3.74
C ASP A 113 0.49 -12.36 -4.94
N LEU A 114 -0.53 -11.50 -4.79
CA LEU A 114 -0.89 -10.53 -5.84
C LEU A 114 0.22 -9.50 -6.05
N LEU A 115 0.85 -9.05 -4.96
CA LEU A 115 2.02 -8.17 -5.04
C LEU A 115 3.18 -8.85 -5.76
N GLU A 116 3.45 -10.13 -5.50
CA GLU A 116 4.45 -10.92 -6.20
C GLU A 116 4.16 -10.98 -7.71
N SER A 117 2.92 -11.27 -8.08
CA SER A 117 2.48 -11.31 -9.48
C SER A 117 2.74 -9.99 -10.20
N ASP A 118 2.36 -8.86 -9.59
CA ASP A 118 2.59 -7.54 -10.19
C ASP A 118 4.09 -7.17 -10.25
N ILE A 119 4.87 -7.54 -9.23
CA ILE A 119 6.33 -7.36 -9.26
C ILE A 119 6.96 -8.18 -10.40
N MET A 120 6.48 -9.39 -10.66
CA MET A 120 6.96 -10.19 -11.79
C MET A 120 6.56 -9.58 -13.13
N ALA A 121 5.37 -8.98 -13.23
CA ALA A 121 4.93 -8.28 -14.43
C ALA A 121 5.88 -7.11 -14.82
N LEU A 122 6.51 -6.44 -13.83
CA LEU A 122 7.51 -5.40 -14.10
C LEU A 122 8.68 -5.88 -14.97
N ARG A 123 9.04 -7.17 -14.92
CA ARG A 123 10.13 -7.73 -15.73
C ARG A 123 9.82 -7.72 -17.23
N GLY A 124 8.54 -7.64 -17.60
CA GLY A 124 8.12 -7.48 -18.99
C GLY A 124 8.43 -6.09 -19.59
N PHE A 125 8.84 -5.13 -18.75
CA PHE A 125 9.05 -3.73 -19.14
C PHE A 125 10.54 -3.34 -19.25
N GLU A 126 11.46 -4.30 -19.37
CA GLU A 126 12.91 -4.01 -19.47
C GLU A 126 13.32 -3.19 -20.71
N ARG A 127 12.48 -3.15 -21.76
CA ARG A 127 12.73 -2.41 -23.01
C ARG A 127 11.56 -1.50 -23.39
N VAL A 128 10.98 -0.79 -22.43
CA VAL A 128 9.90 0.17 -22.68
C VAL A 128 10.37 1.25 -23.66
N VAL A 129 9.71 1.35 -24.81
CA VAL A 129 10.05 2.35 -25.85
C VAL A 129 8.86 3.17 -26.31
N THR A 130 7.62 2.72 -26.08
CA THR A 130 6.41 3.43 -26.49
C THR A 130 5.71 4.14 -25.31
N THR A 131 4.93 5.17 -25.62
CA THR A 131 4.08 5.86 -24.61
C THR A 131 3.08 4.90 -23.96
N GLY A 132 2.46 4.00 -24.73
CA GLY A 132 1.52 3.02 -24.18
C GLY A 132 2.17 1.99 -23.24
N GLU A 133 3.42 1.60 -23.48
CA GLU A 133 4.17 0.75 -22.55
C GLU A 133 4.56 1.50 -21.27
N LYS A 134 4.91 2.80 -21.36
CA LYS A 134 5.16 3.65 -20.20
C LYS A 134 3.92 3.83 -19.34
N GLU A 135 2.74 3.99 -19.95
CA GLU A 135 1.47 4.08 -19.23
C GLU A 135 1.18 2.77 -18.47
N LYS A 136 1.27 1.63 -19.14
CA LYS A 136 1.12 0.31 -18.48
C LYS A 136 2.13 0.08 -17.37
N LEU A 137 3.38 0.51 -17.55
CA LEU A 137 4.40 0.44 -16.52
C LEU A 137 4.03 1.31 -15.30
N ALA A 138 3.55 2.52 -15.53
CA ALA A 138 3.08 3.41 -14.47
C ALA A 138 1.88 2.83 -13.71
N GLU A 139 0.92 2.24 -14.42
CA GLU A 139 -0.23 1.54 -13.84
C GLU A 139 0.19 0.31 -13.04
N CYS A 140 1.18 -0.45 -13.51
CA CYS A 140 1.74 -1.58 -12.77
C CYS A 140 2.35 -1.12 -11.43
N TYR A 141 3.09 -0.02 -11.42
CA TYR A 141 3.57 0.58 -10.17
C TYR A 141 2.41 1.07 -9.27
N GLU A 142 1.35 1.68 -9.82
CA GLU A 142 0.17 2.04 -9.03
C GLU A 142 -0.51 0.81 -8.39
N HIS A 143 -0.62 -0.31 -9.11
CA HIS A 143 -1.15 -1.56 -8.57
C HIS A 143 -0.30 -2.12 -7.42
N ILE A 144 1.03 -2.12 -7.58
CA ILE A 144 1.95 -2.55 -6.51
C ILE A 144 1.78 -1.66 -5.27
N ALA A 145 1.69 -0.34 -5.45
CA ALA A 145 1.44 0.58 -4.34
C ALA A 145 0.09 0.30 -3.65
N ALA A 146 -0.96 0.02 -4.43
CA ALA A 146 -2.28 -0.32 -3.89
C ALA A 146 -2.26 -1.63 -3.10
N HIS A 147 -1.54 -2.65 -3.58
CA HIS A 147 -1.38 -3.93 -2.86
C HIS A 147 -0.56 -3.76 -1.58
N GLY A 148 0.51 -2.98 -1.61
CA GLY A 148 1.31 -2.63 -0.43
C GLY A 148 0.46 -1.93 0.63
N LEU A 149 -0.33 -0.92 0.26
CA LEU A 149 -1.21 -0.18 1.17
C LEU A 149 -2.27 -1.11 1.77
N LYS A 150 -2.91 -1.93 0.94
CA LYS A 150 -3.89 -2.93 1.39
C LYS A 150 -3.27 -3.90 2.40
N GLY A 151 -2.04 -4.36 2.15
CA GLY A 151 -1.27 -5.22 3.05
C GLY A 151 -0.98 -4.56 4.39
N ALA A 152 -0.47 -3.32 4.38
CA ALA A 152 -0.17 -2.56 5.59
C ALA A 152 -1.43 -2.32 6.45
N ILE A 153 -2.56 -2.01 5.83
CA ILE A 153 -3.85 -1.88 6.52
C ILE A 153 -4.27 -3.20 7.19
N LEU A 154 -4.12 -4.33 6.51
CA LEU A 154 -4.45 -5.65 7.08
C LEU A 154 -3.57 -5.99 8.27
N LEU A 155 -2.27 -5.67 8.17
CA LEU A 155 -1.28 -5.93 9.20
C LEU A 155 -1.53 -5.10 10.46
N LYS A 156 -1.75 -3.79 10.30
CA LYS A 156 -2.09 -2.89 11.41
C LYS A 156 -3.41 -3.29 12.09
N ARG A 157 -4.39 -3.74 11.31
CA ARG A 157 -5.66 -4.30 11.84
C ARG A 157 -5.42 -5.59 12.63
N GLN A 158 -4.48 -6.44 12.22
CA GLN A 158 -4.13 -7.66 12.95
C GLN A 158 -3.44 -7.33 14.28
N GLN A 159 -2.52 -6.36 14.30
CA GLN A 159 -1.86 -5.87 15.52
C GLN A 159 -2.89 -5.30 16.51
N GLN A 160 -3.75 -4.38 16.07
CA GLN A 160 -4.81 -3.80 16.93
C GLN A 160 -5.70 -4.88 17.55
N LYS A 161 -6.05 -5.93 16.80
CA LYS A 161 -6.84 -7.06 17.33
C LYS A 161 -6.06 -7.89 18.36
N GLN A 162 -4.75 -8.06 18.18
CA GLN A 162 -3.90 -8.77 19.14
C GLN A 162 -3.75 -7.98 20.45
N GLU A 163 -3.49 -6.67 20.34
CA GLU A 163 -3.39 -5.76 21.49
C GLU A 163 -4.70 -5.73 22.30
N GLN A 164 -5.84 -5.62 21.62
CA GLN A 164 -7.16 -5.67 22.27
C GLN A 164 -7.35 -7.00 23.03
N ARG A 165 -7.01 -8.14 22.42
CA ARG A 165 -7.11 -9.45 23.08
C ARG A 165 -6.20 -9.57 24.31
N GLN A 166 -4.98 -9.05 24.24
CA GLN A 166 -4.04 -9.05 25.36
C GLN A 166 -4.55 -8.16 26.50
N SER A 167 -5.06 -6.96 26.20
CA SER A 167 -5.62 -6.04 27.20
C SER A 167 -6.84 -6.63 27.92
N LEU A 168 -7.73 -7.31 27.20
CA LEU A 168 -8.89 -7.99 27.76
C LEU A 168 -8.49 -9.14 28.68
N THR A 169 -7.45 -9.90 28.31
CA THR A 169 -6.92 -10.99 29.14
C THR A 169 -6.32 -10.47 30.44
N MET A 170 -5.60 -9.34 30.40
CA MET A 170 -5.02 -8.70 31.60
C MET A 170 -6.05 -8.04 32.52
N THR A 171 -7.22 -7.65 32.00
CA THR A 171 -8.29 -7.02 32.80
C THR A 171 -9.17 -8.06 33.52
N MET A 172 -9.16 -9.31 33.04
CA MET A 172 -9.94 -10.42 33.61
C MET A 172 -9.12 -11.35 34.53
N ALA A 173 -7.82 -11.08 34.71
CA ALA A 173 -6.93 -11.81 35.61
C ALA A 173 -6.75 -11.06 36.93
#